data_AF-A0A832Z7R9-F1
#
_entry.id   AF-A0A832Z7R9-F1
#
_cell.length_a   1.000
_cell.length_b   1.000
_cell.length_c   1.000
_cell.angle_alpha   90.00
_cell.angle_beta   90.00
_cell.angle_gamma   90.00
#
_symmetry.space_group_name_H-M   'P 1'
#
loop_
_entity.id
_entity.type
_entity.pdbx_description
1 polymer ?
#
loop_
_entity_poly.entity_id
_entity_poly.type
_entity_poly.pdbx_seq_one_letter_code
_entity_poly.pdbx_strand_id
1 'polypeptide(L)'
;MEREYDSINLDFWTFLKEAYKRNIKLDLGHFIILMKLLEINREYRDLIEKYGKRDARKILEDKGIFSKNSEYVSGEYLKRFISRSSRGAVYSRIKDLQSLGFEIKTKPGALGGYRLVKTPKWFKLLD
;
A
#
# COMPACT_ATOMS: atom_id res chain seq x y z
N MET A 1 -1.45 14.05 -20.27
CA MET A 1 -0.21 14.11 -19.47
C MET A 1 -0.11 12.77 -18.75
N GLU A 2 0.50 11.79 -19.41
CA GLU A 2 0.80 10.50 -18.78
C GLU A 2 1.77 10.80 -17.63
N ARG A 3 1.37 10.51 -16.40
CA ARG A 3 2.34 10.51 -15.30
C ARG A 3 3.21 9.29 -15.54
N GLU A 4 4.44 9.50 -16.00
CA GLU A 4 5.50 8.53 -15.79
C GLU A 4 5.58 8.31 -14.29
N TYR A 5 5.04 7.19 -13.83
CA TYR A 5 5.32 6.70 -12.50
C TYR A 5 6.79 6.32 -12.53
N ASP A 6 7.64 6.95 -11.70
CA ASP A 6 8.93 6.37 -11.34
C ASP A 6 8.67 4.89 -11.06
N SER A 7 9.15 4.01 -11.94
CA SER A 7 8.85 2.59 -11.83
C SER A 7 9.53 2.10 -10.57
N ILE A 8 8.76 1.95 -9.49
CA ILE A 8 9.26 1.31 -8.28
C ILE A 8 9.64 -0.11 -8.70
N ASN A 9 10.94 -0.36 -8.79
CA ASN A 9 11.48 -1.62 -9.22
C ASN A 9 11.81 -2.42 -7.95
N LEU A 10 11.41 -3.68 -7.87
CA LEU A 10 11.56 -4.49 -6.65
C LEU A 10 12.35 -5.75 -6.98
N ASP A 11 13.17 -6.21 -6.02
CA ASP A 11 13.84 -7.50 -6.15
C ASP A 11 12.80 -8.63 -6.05
N PHE A 12 12.20 -8.93 -7.21
CA PHE A 12 11.10 -9.88 -7.35
C PHE A 12 11.52 -11.29 -6.91
N TRP A 13 12.76 -11.69 -7.19
CA TRP A 13 13.28 -13.00 -6.81
C TRP A 13 13.40 -13.14 -5.30
N THR A 14 13.94 -12.12 -4.61
CA THR A 14 14.00 -12.13 -3.15
C THR A 14 12.59 -12.13 -2.55
N PHE A 15 11.65 -11.38 -3.13
CA PHE A 15 10.26 -11.37 -2.69
C PHE A 15 9.61 -12.75 -2.79
N LEU A 16 9.74 -13.41 -3.94
CA LEU A 16 9.22 -14.76 -4.16
C LEU A 16 9.85 -15.78 -3.21
N LYS A 17 11.17 -15.70 -3.00
CA LYS A 17 11.90 -16.57 -2.07
C LYS A 17 11.38 -16.44 -0.64
N GLU A 18 11.15 -15.23 -0.17
CA GLU A 18 10.63 -14.97 1.18
C GLU A 18 9.17 -15.42 1.35
N ALA A 19 8.35 -15.33 0.29
CA ALA A 19 7.00 -15.88 0.30
C ALA A 19 6.96 -17.40 0.29
N TYR A 20 7.82 -18.03 -0.51
CA TYR A 20 7.97 -19.49 -0.53
C TYR A 20 8.34 -20.04 0.84
N LYS A 21 9.34 -19.43 1.51
CA LYS A 21 9.76 -19.83 2.87
C LYS A 21 8.63 -19.78 3.91
N ARG A 22 7.62 -18.93 3.70
CA ARG A 22 6.49 -18.73 4.61
C ARG A 22 5.21 -19.42 4.14
N ASN A 23 5.28 -20.20 3.05
CA ASN A 23 4.15 -20.88 2.44
C ASN A 23 2.99 -19.92 2.07
N ILE A 24 3.33 -18.73 1.58
CA ILE A 24 2.36 -17.70 1.18
C ILE A 24 2.17 -17.76 -0.34
N LYS A 25 0.91 -17.91 -0.77
CA LYS A 25 0.55 -17.91 -2.20
C LYS A 25 0.34 -16.48 -2.67
N LEU A 26 1.30 -15.98 -3.45
CA LEU A 26 1.22 -14.65 -4.03
C LEU A 26 0.43 -14.63 -5.33
N ASP A 27 -0.14 -13.46 -5.61
CA ASP A 27 -0.70 -13.09 -6.90
C ASP A 27 -0.41 -11.62 -7.20
N LEU A 28 -0.71 -11.19 -8.42
CA LEU A 28 -0.52 -9.80 -8.88
C LEU A 28 -1.14 -8.75 -7.95
N GLY A 29 -2.24 -9.07 -7.27
CA GLY A 29 -2.90 -8.15 -6.36
C GLY A 29 -2.04 -7.80 -5.14
N HIS A 30 -1.20 -8.72 -4.67
CA HIS A 30 -0.27 -8.46 -3.56
C HIS A 30 0.71 -7.37 -3.93
N PHE A 31 1.30 -7.50 -5.12
CA PHE A 31 2.26 -6.53 -5.66
C PHE A 31 1.57 -5.19 -5.84
N ILE A 32 0.45 -5.13 -6.58
CA ILE A 32 -0.29 -3.89 -6.83
C ILE A 32 -0.62 -3.15 -5.52
N ILE A 33 -1.11 -3.85 -4.49
CA ILE A 33 -1.42 -3.23 -3.20
C ILE A 33 -0.15 -2.67 -2.54
N LEU A 34 0.92 -3.45 -2.48
CA LEU A 34 2.19 -3.01 -1.89
C LEU A 34 2.75 -1.78 -2.61
N MET A 35 2.76 -1.80 -3.95
CA MET A 35 3.22 -0.67 -4.76
C MET A 35 2.42 0.59 -4.47
N LYS A 36 1.08 0.49 -4.44
CA LYS A 36 0.22 1.64 -4.13
C LYS A 36 0.46 2.18 -2.73
N LEU A 37 0.66 1.32 -1.73
CA LEU A 37 0.99 1.77 -0.37
C LEU A 37 2.34 2.49 -0.30
N LEU A 38 3.35 2.02 -1.04
CA LEU A 38 4.66 2.68 -1.13
C LEU A 38 4.56 4.04 -1.85
N GLU A 39 3.89 4.09 -3.00
CA GLU A 39 3.65 5.32 -3.76
C GLU A 39 2.95 6.39 -2.91
N ILE A 40 1.87 6.03 -2.23
CA ILE A 40 1.11 6.96 -1.39
C ILE A 40 1.94 7.43 -0.20
N ASN A 41 2.79 6.58 0.38
CA ASN A 41 3.68 6.99 1.45
C ASN A 41 4.72 8.02 0.97
N ARG A 42 5.23 7.89 -0.27
CA ARG A 42 6.12 8.88 -0.90
C ARG A 42 5.36 10.17 -1.19
N GLU A 43 4.24 10.10 -1.90
CA GLU A 43 3.39 11.26 -2.20
C GLU A 43 2.97 12.01 -0.93
N TYR A 44 2.61 11.29 0.14
CA TYR A 44 2.23 11.92 1.40
C TYR A 44 3.40 12.66 2.05
N ARG A 45 4.62 12.12 1.99
CA ARG A 45 5.82 12.77 2.52
C ARG A 45 6.12 14.06 1.76
N ASP A 46 6.12 13.99 0.44
CA ASP A 46 6.37 15.14 -0.44
C ASP A 46 5.32 16.24 -0.21
N LEU A 47 4.05 15.85 -0.04
CA LEU A 47 2.98 16.79 0.30
C LEU A 47 3.14 17.39 1.71
N ILE A 48 3.61 16.62 2.70
CA ILE A 48 3.89 17.13 4.04
C ILE A 48 4.99 18.19 3.98
N GLU A 49 6.07 17.92 3.25
CA GLU A 49 7.19 18.86 3.10
C GLU A 49 6.75 20.16 2.42
N LYS A 50 5.85 20.07 1.42
CA LYS A 50 5.42 21.22 0.63
C LYS A 50 4.30 22.04 1.27
N TYR A 51 3.32 21.39 1.90
CA TYR A 51 2.07 22.02 2.35
C TYR A 51 1.80 21.86 3.85
N GLY A 52 2.64 21.10 4.56
CA GLY A 52 2.38 20.73 5.95
C GLY A 52 1.39 19.58 6.10
N LYS A 53 1.45 18.93 7.26
CA LYS A 53 0.76 17.66 7.52
C LYS A 53 -0.76 17.72 7.40
N ARG A 54 -1.37 18.81 7.89
CA ARG A 54 -2.84 18.98 7.88
C ARG A 54 -3.37 19.03 6.45
N ASP A 55 -2.73 19.81 5.59
CA ASP A 55 -3.18 20.05 4.23
C ASP A 55 -2.83 18.87 3.33
N ALA A 56 -1.65 18.27 3.49
CA ALA A 56 -1.28 17.02 2.83
C ALA A 56 -2.32 15.90 3.07
N ARG A 57 -2.75 15.74 4.32
CA ARG A 57 -3.79 14.76 4.67
C ARG A 57 -5.11 15.10 3.99
N LYS A 58 -5.49 16.37 3.95
CA LYS A 58 -6.75 16.81 3.36
C LYS A 58 -6.77 16.59 1.85
N ILE A 59 -5.67 16.88 1.16
CA ILE A 59 -5.48 16.60 -0.27
C ILE A 59 -5.70 15.11 -0.59
N LEU A 60 -5.08 14.20 0.18
CA LEU A 60 -5.24 12.76 -0.04
C LEU A 60 -6.62 12.24 0.36
N GLU A 61 -7.26 12.83 1.36
CA GLU A 61 -8.65 12.54 1.72
C GLU A 61 -9.61 12.96 0.60
N ASP A 62 -9.44 14.17 0.03
CA ASP A 62 -10.32 14.71 -1.01
C ASP A 62 -10.16 13.97 -2.34
N LYS A 63 -8.99 13.37 -2.60
CA LYS A 63 -8.75 12.41 -3.71
C LYS A 63 -9.41 11.04 -3.47
N GLY A 64 -9.99 10.79 -2.29
CA GLY A 64 -10.54 9.49 -1.91
C GLY A 64 -9.47 8.42 -1.62
N ILE A 65 -8.21 8.82 -1.48
CA ILE A 65 -7.10 7.92 -1.16
C ILE A 65 -7.13 7.59 0.32
N PHE A 66 -7.14 8.60 1.18
CA PHE A 66 -7.27 8.41 2.62
C PHE A 66 -8.73 8.27 3.05
N SER A 67 -8.98 7.39 4.03
CA SER A 67 -10.27 7.37 4.71
C SER A 67 -10.49 8.64 5.52
N LYS A 68 -11.76 9.08 5.60
CA LYS A 68 -12.19 10.31 6.26
C LYS A 68 -11.55 10.48 7.64
N ASN A 69 -10.99 11.67 7.89
CA ASN A 69 -10.37 12.06 9.15
C ASN A 69 -9.23 11.13 9.59
N SER A 70 -8.46 10.57 8.66
CA SER A 70 -7.37 9.65 8.99
C SER A 70 -6.22 9.64 7.98
N GLU A 71 -5.12 9.01 8.35
CA GLU A 71 -3.93 8.77 7.49
C GLU A 71 -3.86 7.30 7.06
N TYR A 72 -5.00 6.69 6.79
CA TYR A 72 -5.11 5.31 6.34
C TYR A 72 -5.62 5.29 4.90
N VAL A 73 -4.94 4.57 4.03
CA VAL A 73 -5.38 4.33 2.65
C VAL A 73 -6.66 3.51 2.68
N SER A 74 -7.69 4.00 2.00
CA SER A 74 -9.00 3.38 1.93
C SER A 74 -8.93 2.00 1.27
N GLY A 75 -9.53 1.00 1.91
CA GLY A 75 -9.69 -0.32 1.30
C GLY A 75 -10.51 -0.28 0.01
N GLU A 76 -11.47 0.65 -0.07
CA GLU A 76 -12.27 0.88 -1.27
C GLU A 76 -11.43 1.49 -2.41
N TYR A 77 -10.45 2.33 -2.08
CA TYR A 77 -9.47 2.83 -3.05
C TYR A 77 -8.60 1.69 -3.59
N LEU A 78 -7.98 0.90 -2.70
CA LEU A 78 -7.10 -0.21 -3.10
C LEU A 78 -7.82 -1.28 -3.92
N LYS A 79 -9.08 -1.56 -3.60
CA LYS A 79 -9.92 -2.53 -4.32
C LYS A 79 -9.99 -2.22 -5.84
N ARG A 80 -10.03 -0.94 -6.21
CA ARG A 80 -10.12 -0.50 -7.61
C ARG A 80 -8.91 -0.91 -8.45
N PHE A 81 -7.75 -1.11 -7.83
CA PHE A 81 -6.51 -1.42 -8.54
C PHE A 81 -6.28 -2.92 -8.74
N ILE A 82 -6.93 -3.78 -7.95
CA ILE A 82 -6.75 -5.24 -8.06
C ILE A 82 -7.86 -5.91 -8.89
N SER A 83 -8.74 -5.14 -9.53
CA SER A 83 -9.84 -5.63 -10.39
C SER A 83 -10.69 -6.73 -9.72
N ARG A 84 -10.91 -6.63 -8.40
CA ARG A 84 -11.75 -7.57 -7.63
C ARG A 84 -12.98 -6.85 -7.08
N SER A 85 -14.10 -7.58 -7.02
CA SER A 85 -15.38 -7.06 -6.51
C SER A 85 -15.44 -6.94 -4.98
N SER A 86 -14.59 -7.67 -4.25
CA SER A 86 -14.67 -7.75 -2.79
C SER A 86 -13.51 -7.07 -2.07
N ARG A 87 -13.85 -6.31 -1.02
CA ARG A 87 -12.87 -5.75 -0.06
C ARG A 87 -12.16 -6.84 0.76
N GLY A 88 -12.77 -8.02 0.90
CA GLY A 88 -12.11 -9.19 1.49
C GLY A 88 -10.85 -9.60 0.72
N ALA A 89 -10.80 -9.34 -0.59
CA ALA A 89 -9.62 -9.57 -1.41
C ALA A 89 -8.45 -8.64 -1.05
N VAL A 90 -8.73 -7.38 -0.69
CA VAL A 90 -7.70 -6.46 -0.18
C VAL A 90 -7.23 -6.94 1.18
N TYR A 91 -8.15 -7.27 2.09
CA TYR A 91 -7.80 -7.72 3.44
C TYR A 91 -6.91 -8.97 3.44
N SER A 92 -7.23 -9.99 2.64
CA SER A 92 -6.43 -11.22 2.59
C SER A 92 -4.99 -10.94 2.17
N ARG A 93 -4.79 -10.12 1.12
CA ARG A 93 -3.46 -9.76 0.62
C ARG A 93 -2.68 -8.91 1.62
N ILE A 94 -3.36 -8.04 2.37
CA ILE A 94 -2.74 -7.29 3.46
C ILE A 94 -2.28 -8.25 4.58
N LYS A 95 -3.08 -9.26 4.92
CA LYS A 95 -2.68 -10.30 5.89
C LYS A 95 -1.45 -11.07 5.41
N ASP A 96 -1.39 -11.42 4.14
CA ASP A 96 -0.25 -12.10 3.54
C ASP A 96 1.01 -11.21 3.55
N LEU A 97 0.88 -9.93 3.19
CA LEU A 97 1.97 -8.95 3.30
C LEU A 97 2.43 -8.75 4.74
N GLN A 98 1.52 -8.73 5.72
CA GLN A 98 1.89 -8.69 7.14
C GLN A 98 2.68 -9.94 7.55
N SER A 99 2.27 -11.12 7.10
CA SER A 99 2.98 -12.38 7.35
C SER A 99 4.37 -12.42 6.72
N LEU A 100 4.58 -11.69 5.61
CA LEU A 100 5.89 -11.45 5.00
C LEU A 100 6.78 -10.49 5.81
N GLY A 101 6.24 -9.83 6.83
CA GLY A 101 6.97 -8.90 7.71
C GLY A 101 6.81 -7.43 7.36
N PHE A 102 5.89 -7.07 6.45
CA PHE A 102 5.52 -5.67 6.25
C PHE A 102 4.66 -5.18 7.42
N GLU A 103 5.06 -4.09 8.05
CA GLU A 103 4.30 -3.50 9.15
C GLU A 103 3.19 -2.63 8.56
N ILE A 104 2.02 -3.23 8.35
CA ILE A 104 0.83 -2.55 7.84
C ILE A 104 -0.19 -2.45 8.97
N LYS A 105 -0.49 -1.23 9.44
CA LYS A 105 -1.57 -1.00 10.42
C LYS A 105 -2.92 -1.04 9.72
N THR A 106 -3.87 -1.73 10.35
CA THR A 106 -5.26 -1.85 9.87
C THR A 106 -6.20 -1.06 10.76
N LYS A 107 -7.04 -0.23 10.17
CA LYS A 107 -8.15 0.46 10.86
C LYS A 107 -9.46 -0.28 10.56
N PRO A 108 -10.18 -0.78 11.59
CA PRO A 108 -11.49 -1.40 11.40
C PRO A 108 -12.54 -0.35 10.97
N GLY A 109 -13.55 -0.77 10.23
CA GLY A 109 -14.68 0.08 9.83
C GLY A 109 -15.26 -0.27 8.46
N ALA A 110 -16.37 0.39 8.11
CA ALA A 110 -17.18 0.09 6.93
C ALA A 110 -16.46 0.24 5.58
N LEU A 111 -15.26 0.84 5.52
CA LEU A 111 -14.43 0.94 4.30
C LEU A 111 -13.06 0.25 4.43
N GLY A 112 -12.65 -0.13 5.65
CA GLY A 112 -11.29 -0.57 5.96
C GLY A 112 -10.23 0.51 5.70
N GLY A 113 -9.18 0.54 6.51
CA GLY A 113 -8.05 1.46 6.30
C GLY A 113 -6.72 0.77 6.49
N TYR A 114 -5.74 1.09 5.65
CA TYR A 114 -4.42 0.47 5.66
C TYR A 114 -3.31 1.52 5.65
N ARG A 115 -2.29 1.36 6.50
CA ARG A 115 -1.13 2.23 6.52
C ARG A 115 0.14 1.42 6.61
N LEU A 116 0.98 1.48 5.57
CA LEU A 116 2.32 0.91 5.61
C LEU A 116 3.20 1.79 6.50
N VAL A 117 3.72 1.22 7.58
CA VAL A 117 4.59 1.88 8.56
C VAL A 117 6.04 1.55 8.28
N LYS A 118 6.33 0.29 7.96
CA LYS A 118 7.69 -0.21 7.79
C LYS A 118 7.74 -1.39 6.82
N THR A 119 8.81 -1.48 6.05
CA THR A 119 9.14 -2.63 5.21
C THR A 119 10.14 -3.56 5.93
N PRO A 120 10.10 -4.87 5.67
CA PRO A 120 11.04 -5.80 6.28
C PRO A 120 12.45 -5.60 5.72
N LYS A 121 13.50 -5.93 6.50
CA LYS A 121 14.91 -5.69 6.13
C LYS A 121 15.35 -6.35 4.80
N TRP A 122 14.72 -7.46 4.45
CA TRP A 122 15.02 -8.18 3.22
C TRP A 122 14.42 -7.51 1.98
N PHE A 123 13.39 -6.66 2.16
CA PHE A 123 12.72 -6.00 1.04
C PHE A 123 13.56 -4.82 0.58
N LYS A 124 13.92 -4.85 -0.70
CA LYS A 124 14.70 -3.82 -1.36
C LYS A 124 13.97 -3.35 -2.61
N LEU A 125 13.94 -2.03 -2.77
CA LEU A 125 13.68 -1.41 -4.05
C LEU A 125 15.01 -1.39 -4.82
N LEU A 126 14.94 -1.68 -6.11
CA LEU A 126 16.05 -1.55 -7.04
C LEU A 126 15.98 -0.14 -7.62
N ASP A 127 17.15 0.47 -7.79
CA ASP A 127 17.32 1.74 -8.49
C ASP A 127 17.10 1.59 -10.00
#